data_AF-A0A329QB20-F1
#
_entry.id   AF-A0A329QB20-F1
#
_cell.length_a   1.000
_cell.length_b   1.000
_cell.length_c   1.000
_cell.angle_alpha   90.00
_cell.angle_beta   90.00
_cell.angle_gamma   90.00
#
_symmetry.space_group_name_H-M   'P 1'
#
loop_
_entity.id
_entity.type
_entity.pdbx_description
1 polymer ?
#
loop_
_entity_poly.entity_id
_entity_poly.type
_entity_poly.pdbx_seq_one_letter_code
_entity_poly.pdbx_strand_id
1 'polypeptide(L)'
;MVSVPAEFENDPTNSWSGAFDYKEVGKHADYIQVMTYDQNGPWGPSGPVAGKDWMEAAIQYTISEIPLQKVIIGVPAYGYNWNETKKNGDIIALKDIPALIASTGAKPEWDESSSSISLHYQADDGSKH
;
A
#
# COMPACT_ATOMS: atom_id res chain seq x y z
N MET A 1 8.01 -14.03 14.73
CA MET A 1 7.39 -13.39 13.55
C MET A 1 8.36 -12.35 13.01
N VAL A 2 8.48 -12.23 11.69
CA VAL A 2 9.31 -11.21 11.00
C VAL A 2 8.41 -10.47 10.01
N SER A 3 8.54 -9.14 9.94
CA SER A 3 7.86 -8.33 8.93
C SER A 3 8.82 -8.04 7.78
N VAL A 4 8.33 -8.15 6.55
CA VAL A 4 9.11 -7.96 5.31
C VAL A 4 8.37 -7.02 4.36
N PRO A 5 9.08 -6.17 3.59
CA PRO A 5 8.46 -5.37 2.54
C PRO A 5 7.91 -6.29 1.45
N ALA A 6 6.85 -5.87 0.74
CA ALA A 6 6.37 -6.60 -0.43
C ALA A 6 7.46 -6.62 -1.52
N GLU A 7 7.73 -7.80 -2.08
CA GLU A 7 8.70 -8.02 -3.16
C GLU A 7 8.07 -8.82 -4.31
N PHE A 8 8.72 -8.78 -5.47
CA PHE A 8 8.29 -9.45 -6.70
C PHE A 8 9.36 -10.39 -7.27
N GLU A 9 10.58 -10.26 -6.77
CA GLU A 9 11.76 -11.02 -7.14
C GLU A 9 12.81 -10.90 -6.04
N ASN A 10 13.81 -11.78 -6.06
CA ASN A 10 14.96 -11.66 -5.17
C ASN A 10 15.96 -10.69 -5.79
N ASP A 11 15.96 -9.43 -5.33
CA ASP A 11 16.94 -8.42 -5.72
C ASP A 11 17.75 -7.93 -4.50
N PRO A 12 18.90 -8.56 -4.20
CA PRO A 12 19.79 -8.14 -3.12
C PRO A 12 20.38 -6.74 -3.29
N THR A 13 20.27 -6.14 -4.49
CA THR A 13 20.77 -4.79 -4.76
C THR A 13 19.74 -3.70 -4.50
N ASN A 14 18.48 -4.09 -4.25
CA ASN A 14 17.43 -3.14 -3.90
C ASN A 14 17.74 -2.46 -2.56
N SER A 15 17.85 -1.13 -2.58
CA SER A 15 18.23 -0.34 -1.41
C SER A 15 17.24 -0.39 -0.24
N TRP A 16 16.00 -0.80 -0.49
CA TRP A 16 14.94 -0.89 0.51
C TRP A 16 14.70 -2.33 0.96
N SER A 17 14.63 -3.26 0.01
CA SER A 17 14.15 -4.61 0.26
C SER A 17 15.23 -5.69 0.17
N GLY A 18 16.39 -5.41 -0.43
CA GLY A 18 17.42 -6.42 -0.73
C GLY A 18 18.07 -7.10 0.49
N ALA A 19 17.83 -6.59 1.69
CA ALA A 19 18.25 -7.25 2.93
C ALA A 19 17.32 -8.43 3.35
N PHE A 20 16.13 -8.54 2.75
CA PHE A 20 15.11 -9.50 3.12
C PHE A 20 15.10 -10.69 2.14
N ASP A 21 16.02 -11.64 2.29
CA ASP A 21 15.94 -12.90 1.55
C ASP A 21 14.73 -13.72 2.04
N TYR A 22 13.63 -13.72 1.26
CA TYR A 22 12.39 -14.39 1.62
C TYR A 22 12.57 -15.87 1.92
N LYS A 23 13.46 -16.55 1.19
CA LYS A 23 13.72 -17.98 1.36
C LYS A 23 14.45 -18.26 2.67
N GLU A 24 15.46 -17.47 3.01
CA GLU A 24 16.17 -17.62 4.28
C GLU A 24 15.29 -17.20 5.46
N VAL A 25 14.52 -16.11 5.34
CA VAL A 25 13.54 -15.70 6.36
C VAL A 25 12.50 -16.79 6.57
N GLY A 26 11.98 -17.38 5.49
CA GLY A 26 10.97 -18.46 5.51
C GLY A 26 11.43 -19.73 6.22
N LYS A 27 12.74 -20.03 6.22
CA LYS A 27 13.31 -21.16 6.98
C LYS A 27 13.30 -20.92 8.48
N HIS A 28 13.60 -19.69 8.91
CA HIS A 28 13.89 -19.38 10.32
C HIS A 28 12.71 -18.79 11.09
N ALA A 29 11.78 -18.11 10.42
CA ALA A 29 10.61 -17.51 11.06
C ALA A 29 9.42 -18.49 11.12
N ASP A 30 8.66 -18.45 12.22
CA ASP A 30 7.37 -19.16 12.33
C ASP A 30 6.28 -18.52 11.48
N TYR A 31 6.26 -17.18 11.46
CA TYR A 31 5.31 -16.37 10.71
C TYR A 31 6.02 -15.19 10.06
N ILE A 32 5.62 -14.88 8.84
CA ILE A 32 6.13 -13.79 8.04
C ILE A 32 4.95 -12.89 7.70
N GLN A 33 5.03 -11.64 8.14
CA GLN A 33 4.05 -10.62 7.81
C GLN A 33 4.57 -9.81 6.62
N VAL A 34 3.92 -9.96 5.46
CA VAL A 34 4.26 -9.19 4.26
C VAL A 34 3.53 -7.85 4.33
N MET A 35 4.28 -6.77 4.23
CA MET A 35 3.76 -5.40 4.25
C MET A 35 3.18 -5.04 2.87
N THR A 36 2.08 -5.69 2.49
CA THR A 36 1.33 -5.45 1.23
C THR A 36 0.51 -4.16 1.28
N TYR A 37 1.18 -3.06 1.60
CA TYR A 37 0.66 -1.69 1.62
C TYR A 37 1.81 -0.72 1.32
N ASP A 38 1.50 0.58 1.23
CA ASP A 38 2.43 1.62 0.79
C ASP A 38 2.99 1.39 -0.62
N GLN A 39 2.20 0.76 -1.51
CA GLN A 39 2.48 0.70 -2.94
C GLN A 39 2.72 2.11 -3.51
N ASN A 40 1.84 3.04 -3.15
CA ASN A 40 2.00 4.47 -3.38
C ASN A 40 1.89 5.20 -2.04
N GLY A 41 2.79 6.16 -1.83
CA GLY A 41 2.87 6.94 -0.60
C GLY A 41 3.05 8.44 -0.86
N PRO A 42 3.18 9.26 0.20
CA PRO A 42 3.22 10.72 0.12
C PRO A 42 4.52 11.23 -0.51
N TRP A 43 5.53 10.36 -0.64
CA TRP A 43 6.80 10.61 -1.33
C TRP A 43 6.71 10.46 -2.85
N GLY A 44 5.56 10.08 -3.40
CA GLY A 44 5.36 9.81 -4.82
C GLY A 44 4.04 10.36 -5.36
N PRO A 45 3.71 10.03 -6.62
CA PRO A 45 2.42 10.36 -7.21
C PRO A 45 1.27 9.66 -6.45
N SER A 46 0.07 10.22 -6.57
CA SER A 46 -1.16 9.59 -6.05
C SER A 46 -1.45 8.27 -6.75
N GLY A 47 -1.98 7.31 -6.00
CA GLY A 47 -2.31 5.98 -6.51
C GLY A 47 -2.79 5.04 -5.41
N PRO A 48 -3.15 3.79 -5.76
CA PRO A 48 -3.57 2.78 -4.80
C PRO A 48 -2.53 2.57 -3.70
N VAL A 49 -2.96 2.56 -2.43
CA VAL A 49 -2.05 2.26 -1.30
C VAL A 49 -1.78 0.77 -1.18
N ALA A 50 -2.76 -0.06 -1.55
CA ALA A 50 -2.67 -1.51 -1.55
C ALA A 50 -3.51 -2.09 -2.70
N GLY A 51 -3.13 -1.76 -3.95
CA GLY A 51 -3.82 -2.24 -5.13
C GLY A 51 -3.85 -3.76 -5.19
N LYS A 52 -5.02 -4.34 -5.49
CA LYS A 52 -5.23 -5.79 -5.52
C LYS A 52 -4.28 -6.50 -6.48
N ASP A 53 -4.11 -5.98 -7.70
CA ASP A 53 -3.21 -6.53 -8.71
C ASP A 53 -1.75 -6.58 -8.23
N TRP A 54 -1.27 -5.49 -7.65
CA TRP A 54 0.06 -5.39 -7.05
C TRP A 54 0.21 -6.31 -5.83
N MET A 55 -0.80 -6.36 -4.98
CA MET A 55 -0.84 -7.24 -3.80
C MET A 55 -0.81 -8.71 -4.22
N GLU A 56 -1.61 -9.11 -5.21
CA GLU A 56 -1.65 -10.48 -5.73
C GLU A 56 -0.28 -10.88 -6.28
N ALA A 57 0.38 -10.03 -7.04
CA ALA A 57 1.73 -10.30 -7.56
C ALA A 57 2.75 -10.50 -6.42
N ALA A 58 2.72 -9.66 -5.38
CA ALA A 58 3.59 -9.81 -4.22
C ALA A 58 3.31 -11.10 -3.44
N ILE A 59 2.03 -11.47 -3.29
CA ILE A 59 1.63 -12.72 -2.64
C ILE A 59 2.11 -13.93 -3.46
N GLN A 60 1.97 -13.91 -4.79
CA GLN A 60 2.45 -15.01 -5.65
C GLN A 60 3.95 -15.24 -5.49
N TYR A 61 4.76 -14.17 -5.47
CA TYR A 61 6.18 -14.27 -5.19
C TYR A 61 6.45 -14.78 -3.75
N THR A 62 5.73 -14.25 -2.77
CA THR A 62 5.88 -14.68 -1.38
C THR A 62 5.69 -16.19 -1.24
N ILE A 63 4.61 -16.74 -1.82
CA ILE A 63 4.28 -18.17 -1.67
C ILE A 63 5.14 -19.08 -2.55
N SER A 64 5.88 -18.54 -3.52
CA SER A 64 6.91 -19.32 -4.23
C SER A 64 8.17 -19.52 -3.39
N GLU A 65 8.45 -18.63 -2.43
CA GLU A 65 9.64 -18.70 -1.57
C GLU A 65 9.34 -19.19 -0.13
N ILE A 66 8.13 -18.94 0.37
CA ILE A 66 7.71 -19.17 1.76
C ILE A 66 6.49 -20.10 1.80
N PRO A 67 6.46 -21.13 2.68
CA PRO A 67 5.27 -21.97 2.84
C PRO A 67 4.04 -21.14 3.23
N LEU A 68 2.94 -21.29 2.48
CA LEU A 68 1.70 -20.51 2.63
C LEU A 68 1.20 -20.41 4.08
N GLN A 69 1.28 -21.49 4.86
CA GLN A 69 0.82 -21.53 6.25
C GLN A 69 1.59 -20.59 7.21
N LYS A 70 2.74 -20.05 6.78
CA LYS A 70 3.52 -19.07 7.54
C LYS A 70 3.22 -17.62 7.13
N VAL A 71 2.47 -17.40 6.04
CA VAL A 71 2.28 -16.08 5.44
C VAL A 71 1.09 -15.36 6.06
N ILE A 72 1.31 -14.12 6.48
CA ILE A 72 0.29 -13.16 6.91
C ILE A 72 0.39 -11.93 6.00
N ILE A 73 -0.72 -11.50 5.41
CA ILE A 73 -0.75 -10.30 4.55
C ILE A 73 -1.17 -9.06 5.36
N GLY A 74 -0.66 -7.90 4.95
CA GLY A 74 -1.03 -6.61 5.50
C GLY A 74 -2.15 -5.94 4.71
N VAL A 75 -3.18 -5.42 5.38
CA VAL A 75 -4.22 -4.60 4.76
C VAL A 75 -4.26 -3.25 5.47
N PRO A 76 -4.10 -2.12 4.77
CA PRO A 76 -4.02 -0.81 5.40
C PRO A 76 -5.41 -0.34 5.83
N ALA A 77 -5.52 0.14 7.08
CA ALA A 77 -6.69 0.86 7.59
C ALA A 77 -6.56 2.38 7.41
N TYR A 78 -5.84 2.80 6.36
CA TYR A 78 -5.53 4.17 6.02
C TYR A 78 -5.34 4.31 4.51
N GLY A 79 -5.36 5.55 4.03
CA GLY A 79 -4.89 5.94 2.71
C GLY A 79 -4.02 7.19 2.83
N TYR A 80 -3.77 7.85 1.71
CA TYR A 80 -3.14 9.18 1.70
C TYR A 80 -4.05 10.20 1.02
N ASN A 81 -3.99 11.41 1.53
CA ASN A 81 -4.61 12.59 0.94
C ASN A 81 -3.49 13.43 0.32
N TRP A 82 -3.30 13.30 -0.98
CA TRP A 82 -2.27 14.03 -1.71
C TRP A 82 -2.73 15.44 -2.02
N ASN A 83 -1.87 16.44 -1.84
CA ASN A 83 -2.05 17.74 -2.46
C ASN A 83 -1.29 17.75 -3.79
N GLU A 84 -2.00 17.56 -4.89
CA GLU A 84 -1.41 17.50 -6.22
C GLU A 84 -0.78 18.83 -6.66
N THR A 85 -1.16 19.94 -6.03
CA THR A 85 -0.61 21.28 -6.31
C THR A 85 0.75 21.46 -5.62
N LYS A 86 0.86 21.05 -4.35
CA LYS A 86 2.08 21.17 -3.53
C LYS A 86 3.01 19.96 -3.65
N LYS A 87 2.56 18.88 -4.30
CA LYS A 87 3.30 17.63 -4.53
C LYS A 87 3.76 16.98 -3.22
N ASN A 88 2.85 16.91 -2.26
CA ASN A 88 3.03 16.19 -0.99
C ASN A 88 1.72 15.47 -0.62
N GLY A 89 1.71 14.73 0.47
CA GLY A 89 0.50 14.09 0.98
C GLY A 89 0.59 13.77 2.46
N ASP A 90 -0.57 13.60 3.07
CA ASP A 90 -0.72 13.24 4.49
C ASP A 90 -1.51 11.94 4.63
N ILE A 91 -1.21 11.16 5.67
CA ILE A 91 -1.99 9.95 5.99
C ILE A 91 -3.41 10.37 6.37
N ILE A 92 -4.40 9.66 5.85
CA ILE A 92 -5.80 9.72 6.31
C ILE A 92 -6.25 8.35 6.79
N ALA A 93 -6.74 8.26 8.02
CA ALA A 93 -7.27 7.00 8.53
C ALA A 93 -8.62 6.68 7.87
N LEU A 94 -8.90 5.39 7.64
CA LEU A 94 -10.14 4.92 7.02
C LEU A 94 -11.40 5.45 7.73
N LYS A 95 -11.34 5.58 9.07
CA LYS A 95 -12.43 6.11 9.90
C LYS A 95 -12.76 7.58 9.63
N ASP A 96 -11.83 8.36 9.08
CA ASP A 96 -11.97 9.81 8.87
C ASP A 96 -12.43 10.15 7.45
N ILE A 97 -12.41 9.18 6.52
CA ILE A 97 -12.87 9.33 5.13
C ILE A 97 -14.32 9.82 5.03
N PRO A 98 -15.29 9.31 5.81
CA PRO A 98 -16.66 9.83 5.75
C PRO A 98 -16.77 11.33 6.08
N ALA A 99 -15.96 11.82 7.02
CA ALA A 99 -15.92 13.24 7.36
C ALA A 99 -15.30 14.08 6.24
N LEU A 100 -14.25 13.56 5.58
CA LEU A 100 -13.68 14.20 4.40
C LEU A 100 -14.73 14.36 3.30
N ILE A 101 -15.43 13.29 2.95
CA ILE A 101 -16.51 13.29 1.94
C ILE A 101 -17.59 14.31 2.30
N ALA A 102 -18.03 14.36 3.55
CA ALA A 102 -19.05 15.31 4.00
C ALA A 102 -18.60 16.77 3.88
N SER A 103 -17.31 17.05 4.13
CA SER A 103 -16.75 18.40 4.09
C SER A 103 -16.47 18.91 2.68
N THR A 104 -16.09 18.02 1.74
CA THR A 104 -15.65 18.40 0.39
C THR A 104 -16.71 18.15 -0.68
N GLY A 105 -17.69 17.30 -0.40
CA GLY A 105 -18.64 16.81 -1.40
C GLY A 105 -18.01 15.86 -2.44
N ALA A 106 -16.78 15.38 -2.20
CA ALA A 106 -16.10 14.43 -3.07
C ALA A 106 -16.92 13.16 -3.26
N LYS A 107 -16.92 12.61 -4.47
CA LYS A 107 -17.60 11.34 -4.77
C LYS A 107 -16.57 10.22 -4.80
N PRO A 108 -16.77 9.12 -4.05
CA PRO A 108 -15.95 7.93 -4.18
C PRO A 108 -15.99 7.37 -5.60
N GLU A 109 -14.82 7.12 -6.17
CA GLU A 109 -14.66 6.40 -7.42
C GLU A 109 -13.99 5.05 -7.15
N TRP A 110 -14.55 3.97 -7.70
CA TRP A 110 -14.03 2.62 -7.56
C TRP A 110 -13.22 2.23 -8.79
N ASP A 111 -11.97 1.83 -8.60
CA ASP A 111 -11.14 1.23 -9.63
C ASP A 111 -11.16 -0.29 -9.52
N GLU A 112 -11.70 -0.98 -10.52
CA GLU A 112 -11.85 -2.44 -10.50
C GLU A 112 -10.51 -3.18 -10.51
N SER A 113 -9.52 -2.67 -11.26
CA SER A 113 -8.21 -3.34 -11.40
C SER A 113 -7.44 -3.42 -10.09
N SER A 114 -7.40 -2.32 -9.37
CA SER A 114 -6.71 -2.21 -8.07
C SER A 114 -7.66 -2.48 -6.90
N SER A 115 -8.96 -2.65 -7.14
CA SER A 115 -9.99 -2.76 -6.10
C SER A 115 -9.84 -1.70 -5.01
N SER A 116 -9.60 -0.46 -5.43
CA SER A 116 -9.30 0.68 -4.57
C SER A 116 -10.27 1.83 -4.81
N ILE A 117 -10.49 2.63 -3.76
CA ILE A 117 -11.31 3.85 -3.83
C ILE A 117 -10.40 5.06 -3.95
N SER A 118 -10.71 5.97 -4.89
CA SER A 118 -10.14 7.32 -4.94
C SER A 118 -11.20 8.38 -4.64
N LEU A 119 -10.73 9.53 -4.19
CA LEU A 119 -11.51 10.75 -3.97
C LEU A 119 -10.74 11.90 -4.60
N HIS A 120 -11.46 12.77 -5.30
CA HIS A 120 -10.90 13.97 -5.91
C HIS A 120 -11.71 15.19 -5.48
N TYR A 121 -11.03 16.26 -5.06
CA TYR A 121 -11.67 17.52 -4.67
C TYR A 121 -10.74 18.72 -4.78
N GLN A 122 -11.32 19.92 -4.69
CA GLN A 122 -10.58 21.16 -4.59
C GLN A 122 -10.79 21.73 -3.18
N ALA A 123 -9.71 22.06 -2.48
CA ALA A 123 -9.76 22.72 -1.19
C ALA A 123 -10.08 24.22 -1.34
N ASP A 124 -10.45 24.88 -0.24
CA ASP A 124 -10.80 26.31 -0.22
C ASP A 124 -9.64 27.22 -0.68
N ASP A 125 -8.39 26.79 -0.48
CA ASP A 125 -7.19 27.50 -0.96
C ASP A 125 -6.93 27.29 -2.47
N GLY A 126 -7.84 26.60 -3.16
CA GLY A 126 -7.77 26.29 -4.59
C GLY A 126 -6.89 25.09 -4.93
N SER A 127 -6.21 24.49 -3.94
CA SER A 127 -5.36 23.33 -4.20
C SER A 127 -6.18 22.08 -4.54
N LYS A 128 -5.65 21.29 -5.46
CA LYS A 128 -6.25 20.03 -5.92
C LYS A 128 -5.76 18.88 -5.06
N HIS A 129 -6.70 18.03 -4.66
CA HIS A 129 -6.51 16.84 -3.86
C HIS A 129 -7.20 15.65 -4.53
#